data_AF-A0A0D0K717-F1
#
_entry.id   AF-A0A0D0K717-F1
#
_cell.length_a   1.000
_cell.length_b   1.000
_cell.length_c   1.000
_cell.angle_alpha   90.00
_cell.angle_beta   90.00
_cell.angle_gamma   90.00
#
_symmetry.space_group_name_H-M   'P 1'
#
loop_
_entity.id
_entity.type
_entity.pdbx_description
1 polymer ?
#
loop_
_entity_poly.entity_id
_entity_poly.type
_entity_poly.pdbx_seq_one_letter_code
_entity_poly.pdbx_strand_id
1 'polypeptide(L)'
;EDGAYSITSPINQPSGDVVVVATDAAGNISAETTIPYVDATAPDAPTAEVTVNADGSLTIVGTSEPGSTVAVTNPDGTTET
;
A
#
# COMPACT_ATOMS: atom_id res chain seq x y z
N GLU A 1 11.69 -17.30 -32.52
CA GLU A 1 11.73 -16.48 -31.29
C GLU A 1 10.34 -16.44 -30.73
N ASP A 2 10.24 -16.61 -29.41
CA ASP A 2 8.99 -17.04 -28.79
C ASP A 2 8.31 -15.87 -28.07
N GLY A 3 8.94 -14.68 -28.07
CA GLY A 3 8.36 -13.41 -27.62
C GLY A 3 7.97 -13.33 -26.14
N ALA A 4 8.39 -14.29 -25.31
CA ALA A 4 7.99 -14.37 -23.91
C ALA A 4 8.69 -13.32 -23.03
N TYR A 5 7.96 -12.74 -22.08
CA TYR A 5 8.46 -11.80 -21.07
C TYR A 5 7.92 -12.11 -19.68
N SER A 6 8.68 -11.74 -18.64
CA SER A 6 8.27 -11.80 -17.24
C SER A 6 8.91 -10.65 -16.48
N ILE A 7 8.10 -9.91 -15.72
CA ILE A 7 8.52 -8.76 -14.92
C ILE A 7 7.87 -8.91 -13.54
N THR A 8 8.63 -8.64 -12.49
CA THR A 8 8.14 -8.65 -11.10
C THR A 8 8.43 -7.29 -10.48
N SER A 9 7.41 -6.69 -9.87
CA SER A 9 7.60 -5.44 -9.11
C SER A 9 8.48 -5.71 -7.88
N PRO A 10 9.44 -4.83 -7.54
CA PRO A 10 10.28 -4.99 -6.36
C PRO A 10 9.54 -4.68 -5.04
N ILE A 11 8.37 -4.06 -5.11
CA ILE A 11 7.52 -3.67 -3.96
C ILE A 11 6.05 -3.98 -4.24
N ASN A 12 5.24 -4.07 -3.18
CA ASN A 12 3.78 -4.12 -3.29
C ASN A 12 3.27 -2.94 -4.12
N GLN A 13 2.21 -3.17 -4.91
CA GLN A 13 1.58 -2.14 -5.72
C GLN A 13 0.21 -1.82 -5.10
N PRO A 14 -0.24 -0.56 -5.17
CA PRO A 14 -1.61 -0.23 -4.80
C PRO A 14 -2.60 -0.80 -5.84
N SER A 15 -3.88 -0.86 -5.48
CA SER A 15 -4.96 -1.14 -6.44
C SER A 15 -4.97 -0.11 -7.58
N GLY A 16 -5.14 -0.56 -8.82
CA GLY A 16 -5.10 0.29 -10.00
C GLY A 16 -4.93 -0.51 -11.29
N ASP A 17 -4.80 0.18 -12.41
CA ASP A 17 -4.60 -0.46 -13.71
C ASP A 17 -3.12 -0.68 -14.01
N VAL A 18 -2.76 -1.88 -14.47
CA VAL A 18 -1.46 -2.19 -15.08
C VAL A 18 -1.57 -2.01 -16.59
N VAL A 19 -0.72 -1.15 -17.16
CA VAL A 19 -0.69 -0.88 -18.61
C VAL A 19 0.58 -1.46 -19.21
N VAL A 20 0.43 -2.25 -20.28
CA VAL A 20 1.53 -2.91 -21.01
C VAL A 20 1.56 -2.46 -22.46
N VAL A 21 2.75 -2.10 -22.95
CA VAL A 21 3.07 -1.79 -24.36
C VAL A 21 4.37 -2.48 -24.77
N ALA A 22 4.54 -2.73 -26.06
CA ALA A 22 5.79 -3.20 -26.64
C ALA A 22 6.33 -2.17 -27.63
N THR A 23 7.65 -2.07 -27.75
CA THR A 23 8.33 -1.24 -28.76
C THR A 23 9.28 -2.12 -29.56
N ASP A 24 9.20 -2.07 -30.88
CA ASP A 24 10.10 -2.83 -31.76
C ASP A 24 11.44 -2.11 -31.99
N ALA A 25 12.37 -2.77 -32.69
CA ALA A 25 13.70 -2.22 -33.00
C ALA A 25 13.66 -0.99 -33.93
N ALA A 26 12.56 -0.78 -34.65
CA ALA A 26 12.35 0.40 -35.50
C ALA A 26 11.67 1.56 -34.75
N GLY A 27 11.25 1.34 -33.49
CA GLY A 27 10.60 2.33 -32.63
C GLY A 27 9.07 2.37 -32.75
N ASN A 28 8.43 1.40 -33.41
CA ASN A 28 6.97 1.33 -33.44
C ASN A 28 6.45 0.84 -32.08
N ILE A 29 5.41 1.50 -31.54
CA ILE A 29 4.78 1.16 -30.26
C ILE A 29 3.46 0.41 -30.52
N SER A 30 3.19 -0.64 -29.76
CA SER A 30 1.92 -1.39 -29.82
C SER A 30 0.74 -0.59 -29.28
N ALA A 31 -0.48 -1.10 -29.45
CA ALA A 31 -1.60 -0.65 -28.64
C ALA A 31 -1.39 -1.01 -27.14
N GLU A 32 -2.04 -0.28 -26.25
CA GLU A 32 -2.04 -0.56 -24.82
C GLU A 32 -2.87 -1.80 -24.50
N THR A 33 -2.36 -2.63 -23.58
CA THR A 33 -3.15 -3.65 -22.88
C THR A 33 -3.29 -3.24 -21.43
N THR A 34 -4.53 -3.05 -20.97
CA THR A 34 -4.86 -2.63 -19.61
C THR A 34 -5.43 -3.81 -18.81
N ILE A 35 -4.86 -4.07 -17.64
CA ILE A 35 -5.26 -5.14 -16.73
C ILE A 35 -5.59 -4.53 -15.36
N PRO A 36 -6.83 -4.64 -14.87
CA PRO A 36 -7.15 -4.16 -13.55
C PRO A 36 -6.45 -5.01 -12.49
N TYR A 37 -5.80 -4.36 -11.53
CA TYR A 37 -5.15 -4.98 -10.40
C TYR A 37 -5.79 -4.48 -9.10
N VAL A 38 -6.03 -5.41 -8.18
CA VAL A 38 -6.52 -5.12 -6.84
C VAL A 38 -5.46 -5.60 -5.86
N ASP A 39 -4.99 -4.67 -5.04
CA ASP A 39 -4.17 -5.02 -3.88
C ASP A 39 -5.06 -5.73 -2.85
N ALA A 40 -4.71 -6.98 -2.56
CA ALA A 40 -5.38 -7.83 -1.58
C ALA A 40 -4.50 -8.09 -0.35
N THR A 41 -3.34 -7.44 -0.28
CA THR A 41 -2.42 -7.54 0.85
C THR A 41 -2.98 -6.72 2.00
N ALA A 42 -3.13 -7.33 3.18
CA ALA A 42 -3.49 -6.59 4.37
C ALA A 42 -2.31 -5.70 4.80
N PRO A 43 -2.55 -4.53 5.40
CA PRO A 43 -1.48 -3.71 5.91
C PRO A 43 -0.77 -4.39 7.08
N ASP A 44 0.52 -4.08 7.22
CA ASP A 44 1.27 -4.51 8.39
C ASP A 44 0.69 -3.89 9.67
N ALA A 45 0.77 -4.63 10.78
CA ALA A 45 0.31 -4.14 12.08
C ALA A 45 1.06 -2.85 12.46
N PRO A 46 0.36 -1.82 12.97
CA PRO A 46 1.01 -0.60 13.41
C PRO A 46 1.91 -0.88 14.62
N THR A 47 2.98 -0.10 14.75
CA THR A 47 3.71 0.01 16.01
C THR A 47 3.02 1.03 16.91
N ALA A 48 3.16 0.89 18.22
CA ALA A 48 2.61 1.86 19.16
C ALA A 48 3.43 1.91 20.45
N GLU A 49 3.70 3.12 20.91
CA GLU A 49 4.19 3.44 22.25
C GLU A 49 3.19 4.35 22.95
N VAL A 50 2.94 4.08 24.23
CA VAL A 50 1.99 4.83 25.05
C VAL A 50 2.72 5.51 26.19
N THR A 51 2.55 6.82 26.30
CA THR A 51 3.03 7.61 27.43
C THR A 51 1.85 8.17 28.20
N VAL A 52 1.90 8.05 29.54
CA VAL A 52 0.92 8.67 30.43
C VAL A 52 1.36 10.11 30.73
N ASN A 53 0.48 11.06 30.47
CA ASN A 53 0.71 12.48 30.74
C ASN A 53 0.46 12.80 32.22
N ALA A 54 0.94 13.97 32.67
CA ALA A 54 0.79 14.40 34.06
C ALA A 54 -0.67 14.58 34.51
N ASP A 55 -1.59 14.83 33.57
CA ASP A 55 -3.03 14.95 33.82
C ASP A 55 -3.78 13.62 33.72
N GLY A 56 -3.08 12.52 33.46
CA GLY A 56 -3.65 11.18 33.30
C GLY A 56 -4.13 10.85 31.88
N SER A 57 -4.05 11.78 30.92
CA SER A 57 -4.31 11.48 29.50
C SER A 57 -3.20 10.62 28.90
N LEU A 58 -3.48 9.98 27.75
CA LEU A 58 -2.51 9.15 27.03
C LEU A 58 -2.02 9.87 25.77
N THR A 59 -0.72 9.78 25.51
CA THR A 59 -0.14 10.09 24.20
C THR A 59 0.29 8.79 23.55
N ILE A 60 -0.23 8.54 22.35
CA ILE A 60 -0.01 7.31 21.58
C ILE A 60 0.73 7.71 20.30
N VAL A 61 1.91 7.16 20.09
CA VAL A 61 2.75 7.43 18.92
C VAL A 61 3.19 6.12 18.28
N GLY A 62 3.41 6.13 16.97
CA GLY A 62 3.74 4.91 16.25
C GLY A 62 3.90 5.12 14.75
N THR A 63 4.03 4.02 14.04
CA THR A 63 4.08 3.99 12.57
C THR A 63 3.09 2.97 12.04
N SER A 64 2.53 3.23 10.86
CA SER A 64 1.73 2.30 10.08
C SER A 64 2.20 2.32 8.62
N GLU A 65 1.68 1.39 7.81
CA GLU A 65 1.89 1.46 6.37
C GLU A 65 1.32 2.79 5.79
N PRO A 66 2.06 3.48 4.90
CA PRO A 66 1.58 4.70 4.26
C PRO A 66 0.25 4.49 3.52
N GLY A 67 -0.71 5.39 3.74
CA GLY A 67 -2.04 5.32 3.12
C GLY A 67 -3.05 4.42 3.85
N SER A 68 -2.63 3.71 4.90
CA SER A 68 -3.54 2.98 5.79
C SER A 68 -4.22 3.92 6.79
N THR A 69 -5.46 3.58 7.18
CA THR A 69 -6.17 4.23 8.29
C THR A 69 -5.79 3.55 9.60
N VAL A 70 -5.31 4.31 10.58
CA VAL A 70 -5.07 3.83 11.94
C VAL A 70 -6.34 4.02 12.76
N ALA A 71 -6.70 3.06 13.61
CA ALA A 71 -7.78 3.21 14.57
C ALA A 71 -7.25 2.91 15.97
N VAL A 72 -7.52 3.78 16.92
CA VAL A 72 -7.08 3.66 18.32
C VAL A 72 -8.30 3.53 19.22
N THR A 73 -8.41 2.42 19.94
CA THR A 73 -9.43 2.21 20.97
C THR A 73 -8.83 2.45 22.35
N ASN A 74 -9.42 3.38 23.10
CA ASN A 74 -8.98 3.78 24.43
C ASN A 74 -9.54 2.81 25.50
N PRO A 75 -8.95 2.79 26.72
CA PRO A 75 -9.44 1.93 27.81
C PRO A 75 -10.90 2.19 28.23
N ASP A 76 -11.44 3.38 27.96
CA ASP A 76 -12.83 3.74 28.19
C ASP A 76 -13.78 3.26 27.08
N GLY A 77 -13.25 2.63 26.03
CA GLY A 77 -13.98 2.08 24.89
C GLY A 77 -14.19 3.08 23.74
N THR A 78 -13.78 4.34 23.87
CA THR A 78 -13.85 5.31 22.76
C THR A 78 -12.85 4.96 21.66
N THR A 79 -13.20 5.25 20.40
CA THR A 79 -12.34 4.96 19.24
C THR A 79 -12.11 6.23 18.42
N GLU A 80 -10.87 6.44 18.02
CA GLU A 80 -10.41 7.56 17.18
C GLU A 80 -9.66 7.02 15.96
N THR A 81 -9.66 7.77 14.86
CA THR A 81 -8.99 7.42 13.59
C THR A 81 -8.19 8.59 13.04
#